data_AF-A0AAW4VUL3-F1
#
_entry.id   AF-A0AAW4VUL3-F1
#
_cell.length_a   1.000
_cell.length_b   1.000
_cell.length_c   1.000
_cell.angle_alpha   90.00
_cell.angle_beta   90.00
_cell.angle_gamma   90.00
#
_symmetry.space_group_name_H-M   'P 1'
#
loop_
_entity.id
_entity.type
_entity.pdbx_description
1 polymer ?
#
loop_
_entity_poly.entity_id
_entity_poly.type
_entity_poly.pdbx_seq_one_letter_code
_entity_poly.pdbx_strand_id
1 'polypeptide(L)'
;MNQDKIKGIKQKYPKGTRLMLNSMDDPHHPVPSGTLGTVETVDDMGTIHMKWDNGQSLGLIVGEDSFYVIESVQNQEKIREADEKIRVLVVEPMKEPKVEYIENTLDGMQRVVGGLIEEIDLNDNTVLVCNEEGKLMNLQANRRVGRDVIAGTFFIAGDDGSEDLVSLTDEQVNEYKERFHELEEIEQQEVFEKIEITIRGF
;
A
#
# COMPACT_ATOMS: atom_id res chain seq x y z
N MET A 1 -35.76 -14.59 -12.07
CA MET A 1 -34.90 -13.44 -12.46
C MET A 1 -34.10 -13.81 -13.72
N ASN A 2 -33.66 -12.86 -14.57
CA ASN A 2 -32.77 -13.17 -15.71
C ASN A 2 -31.30 -13.29 -15.24
N GLN A 3 -30.46 -14.05 -15.96
CA GLN A 3 -29.05 -14.31 -15.65
C GLN A 3 -28.23 -13.03 -15.47
N ASP A 4 -28.49 -11.99 -16.26
CA ASP A 4 -27.76 -10.72 -16.12
C ASP A 4 -28.05 -10.01 -14.80
N LYS A 5 -29.30 -10.10 -14.32
CA LYS A 5 -29.67 -9.56 -13.00
C LYS A 5 -29.00 -10.35 -11.88
N ILE A 6 -28.93 -11.68 -12.00
CA ILE A 6 -28.30 -12.54 -10.99
C ILE A 6 -26.79 -12.25 -10.91
N LYS A 7 -26.13 -12.09 -12.07
CA LYS A 7 -24.71 -11.67 -12.13
C LYS A 7 -24.51 -10.32 -11.43
N GLY A 8 -25.41 -9.37 -11.64
CA GLY A 8 -25.37 -8.07 -10.95
C GLY A 8 -25.48 -8.20 -9.42
N ILE A 9 -26.36 -9.06 -8.92
CA ILE A 9 -26.48 -9.32 -7.46
C ILE A 9 -25.19 -9.97 -6.94
N LYS A 10 -24.66 -11.01 -7.61
CA LYS A 10 -23.41 -11.68 -7.24
C LYS A 10 -22.23 -10.71 -7.17
N GLN A 11 -22.14 -9.76 -8.10
CA GLN A 11 -21.09 -8.75 -8.12
C GLN A 11 -21.26 -7.71 -7.01
N LYS A 12 -22.50 -7.30 -6.72
CA LYS A 12 -22.78 -6.25 -5.74
C LYS A 12 -22.70 -6.76 -4.30
N TYR A 13 -22.99 -8.04 -4.07
CA TYR A 13 -23.01 -8.67 -2.75
C TYR A 13 -22.15 -9.94 -2.74
N PRO A 14 -20.82 -9.82 -2.93
CA PRO A 14 -19.92 -10.97 -2.83
C PRO A 14 -19.88 -11.54 -1.41
N LYS A 15 -19.46 -12.81 -1.28
CA LYS A 15 -19.22 -13.46 0.01
C LYS A 15 -18.31 -12.60 0.89
N GLY A 16 -18.70 -12.40 2.14
CA GLY A 16 -17.99 -11.53 3.10
C GLY A 16 -18.57 -10.13 3.23
N THR A 17 -19.46 -9.70 2.32
CA THR A 17 -20.11 -8.38 2.43
C THR A 17 -20.93 -8.30 3.71
N ARG A 18 -20.77 -7.20 4.45
CA ARG A 18 -21.48 -6.92 5.69
C ARG A 18 -22.71 -6.07 5.43
N LEU A 19 -23.86 -6.55 5.91
CA LEU A 19 -25.15 -5.90 5.73
C LEU A 19 -25.84 -5.66 7.08
N MET A 20 -26.67 -4.64 7.15
CA MET A 20 -27.63 -4.41 8.22
C MET A 20 -29.04 -4.58 7.67
N LEU A 21 -29.83 -5.45 8.28
CA LEU A 21 -31.23 -5.61 7.91
C LEU A 21 -32.04 -4.39 8.34
N ASN A 22 -32.86 -3.86 7.45
CA ASN A 22 -33.83 -2.82 7.78
C ASN A 22 -35.25 -3.40 7.91
N SER A 23 -35.64 -4.29 7.00
CA SER A 23 -36.94 -4.98 7.02
C SER A 23 -36.85 -6.28 6.24
N MET A 24 -37.60 -7.29 6.66
CA MET A 24 -37.73 -8.59 5.99
C MET A 24 -39.20 -8.95 5.80
N ASP A 25 -39.56 -9.40 4.61
CA ASP A 25 -40.93 -9.80 4.27
C ASP A 25 -41.15 -11.29 4.56
N ASP A 26 -41.16 -11.66 5.85
CA ASP A 26 -41.47 -13.02 6.31
C ASP A 26 -42.59 -12.98 7.39
N PRO A 27 -43.73 -13.69 7.19
CA PRO A 27 -44.88 -13.62 8.09
C PRO A 27 -44.78 -14.51 9.33
N HIS A 28 -43.74 -15.33 9.47
CA HIS A 28 -43.63 -16.33 10.54
C HIS A 28 -42.45 -16.06 11.48
N HIS A 29 -41.25 -15.92 10.93
CA HIS A 29 -39.99 -15.79 11.68
C HIS A 29 -38.99 -14.84 10.98
N PRO A 30 -39.34 -13.55 10.79
CA PRO A 30 -38.43 -12.60 10.18
C PRO A 30 -37.20 -12.40 11.07
N VAL A 31 -36.05 -12.14 10.44
CA VAL A 31 -34.87 -11.66 11.14
C VAL A 31 -35.17 -10.24 11.67
N PRO A 32 -34.85 -9.91 12.93
CA PRO A 32 -35.13 -8.60 13.49
C PRO A 32 -34.41 -7.46 12.73
N SER A 33 -35.10 -6.34 12.54
CA SER A 33 -34.50 -5.11 12.00
C SER A 33 -33.31 -4.65 12.87
N GLY A 34 -32.28 -4.09 12.24
CA GLY A 34 -31.01 -3.72 12.84
C GLY A 34 -30.03 -4.88 13.01
N THR A 35 -30.44 -6.13 12.76
CA THR A 35 -29.52 -7.27 12.83
C THR A 35 -28.44 -7.14 11.74
N LEU A 36 -27.19 -7.30 12.14
CA LEU A 36 -26.06 -7.37 11.23
C LEU A 36 -25.83 -8.80 10.76
N GLY A 37 -25.41 -8.94 9.51
CA GLY A 37 -25.10 -10.24 8.93
C GLY A 37 -24.07 -10.14 7.83
N THR A 38 -23.45 -11.27 7.54
CA THR A 38 -22.43 -11.40 6.51
C THR A 38 -22.97 -12.29 5.38
N VAL A 39 -22.78 -11.86 4.13
CA VAL A 39 -23.14 -12.65 2.95
C VAL A 39 -22.27 -13.91 2.90
N GLU A 40 -22.89 -15.09 2.84
CA GLU A 40 -22.20 -16.36 2.65
C GLU A 40 -22.09 -16.72 1.17
N THR A 41 -23.18 -16.56 0.42
CA THR A 41 -23.24 -16.81 -1.02
C THR A 41 -24.49 -16.18 -1.63
N VAL A 42 -24.50 -16.01 -2.95
CA VAL A 42 -25.71 -15.69 -3.72
C VAL A 42 -25.98 -16.86 -4.65
N ASP A 43 -27.15 -17.46 -4.56
CA ASP A 43 -27.50 -18.62 -5.37
C ASP A 43 -27.91 -18.26 -6.81
N ASP A 44 -28.26 -19.27 -7.60
CA ASP A 44 -28.67 -19.10 -9.00
C ASP A 44 -30.12 -18.64 -9.16
N MET A 45 -30.84 -18.44 -8.06
CA MET A 45 -32.16 -17.80 -8.05
C MET A 45 -32.05 -16.29 -7.73
N GLY A 46 -30.89 -15.85 -7.22
CA GLY A 46 -30.64 -14.46 -6.82
C GLY A 46 -30.88 -14.19 -5.33
N THR A 47 -31.12 -15.23 -4.54
CA THR A 47 -31.26 -15.13 -3.08
C THR A 47 -29.88 -14.99 -2.45
N ILE A 48 -29.75 -14.03 -1.54
CA ILE A 48 -28.53 -13.79 -0.79
C ILE A 48 -28.60 -14.63 0.49
N HIS A 49 -27.77 -15.67 0.57
CA HIS A 49 -27.63 -16.49 1.78
C HIS A 49 -26.79 -15.72 2.80
N MET A 50 -27.33 -15.59 4.01
CA MET A 50 -26.79 -14.76 5.06
C MET A 50 -26.41 -15.58 6.28
N LYS A 51 -25.30 -15.21 6.92
CA LYS A 51 -24.99 -15.59 8.29
C LYS A 51 -25.24 -14.38 9.19
N TRP A 52 -26.34 -14.39 9.92
CA TRP A 52 -26.71 -13.31 10.83
C TRP A 52 -26.00 -13.46 12.18
N ASP A 53 -25.65 -12.34 12.81
CA ASP A 53 -24.93 -12.32 14.09
C ASP A 53 -25.71 -12.95 15.24
N ASN A 54 -27.04 -12.89 15.16
CA ASN A 54 -27.94 -13.52 16.11
C ASN A 54 -28.07 -15.05 15.91
N GLY A 55 -27.31 -15.63 14.97
CA GLY A 55 -27.28 -17.05 14.66
C GLY A 55 -28.33 -17.51 13.65
N GLN A 56 -29.18 -16.62 13.13
CA GLN A 56 -30.12 -16.96 12.06
C GLN A 56 -29.42 -17.08 10.70
N SER A 57 -30.08 -17.74 9.74
CA SER A 57 -29.55 -17.98 8.38
C SER A 57 -30.55 -17.70 7.26
N LEU A 58 -31.65 -17.00 7.55
CA LEU A 58 -32.68 -16.69 6.56
C LEU A 58 -32.10 -15.77 5.47
N GLY A 59 -32.29 -16.17 4.20
CA GLY A 59 -31.77 -15.45 3.04
C GLY A 59 -32.54 -14.17 2.74
N LEU A 60 -31.93 -13.28 1.95
CA LEU A 60 -32.53 -12.03 1.49
C LEU A 60 -32.89 -12.09 0.00
N ILE A 61 -34.03 -11.51 -0.35
CA ILE A 61 -34.50 -11.33 -1.72
C ILE A 61 -34.40 -9.85 -2.09
N VAL A 62 -33.57 -9.53 -3.09
CA VAL A 62 -33.37 -8.16 -3.54
C VAL A 62 -34.65 -7.60 -4.16
N GLY A 63 -35.18 -6.54 -3.56
CA GLY A 63 -36.40 -5.86 -4.01
C GLY A 63 -37.65 -6.24 -3.21
N GLU A 64 -37.58 -7.30 -2.40
CA GLU A 64 -38.61 -7.66 -1.42
C GLU A 64 -38.14 -7.25 -0.02
N ASP A 65 -36.91 -7.63 0.35
CA ASP A 65 -36.28 -7.21 1.61
C ASP A 65 -35.54 -5.88 1.50
N SER A 66 -35.41 -5.19 2.63
CA SER A 66 -34.74 -3.90 2.75
C SER A 66 -33.54 -4.00 3.69
N PHE A 67 -32.37 -3.58 3.23
CA PHE A 67 -31.10 -3.67 3.97
C PHE A 67 -30.08 -2.64 3.46
N TYR A 68 -29.06 -2.37 4.27
CA TYR A 68 -27.95 -1.48 3.93
C TYR A 68 -26.64 -2.25 3.88
N VAL A 69 -25.77 -1.93 2.91
CA VAL A 69 -24.38 -2.39 2.92
C VAL A 69 -23.62 -1.54 3.92
N ILE A 70 -23.07 -2.19 4.95
CA ILE A 70 -22.25 -1.54 5.98
C ILE A 70 -20.78 -1.59 5.58
N GLU A 71 -20.34 -2.72 5.04
CA GLU A 71 -18.95 -2.94 4.66
C GLU A 71 -18.89 -3.84 3.43
N SER A 72 -18.34 -3.34 2.32
CA SER A 72 -18.13 -4.15 1.13
C SER A 72 -16.75 -4.81 1.20
N VAL A 73 -16.63 -6.01 0.64
CA VAL A 73 -15.33 -6.70 0.51
C VAL A 73 -14.34 -5.84 -0.26
N GLN A 74 -14.80 -5.08 -1.25
CA GLN A 74 -13.99 -4.14 -2.02
C GLN A 74 -13.43 -2.99 -1.17
N ASN A 75 -14.20 -2.49 -0.20
CA ASN A 75 -13.70 -1.50 0.74
C ASN A 75 -12.69 -2.13 1.70
N GLN A 76 -12.91 -3.36 2.15
CA GLN A 76 -11.95 -4.10 2.98
C GLN A 76 -10.63 -4.37 2.26
N GLU A 77 -10.69 -4.80 1.00
CA GLU A 77 -9.50 -5.02 0.16
C GLU A 77 -8.76 -3.71 -0.10
N LYS A 78 -9.46 -2.61 -0.41
CA LYS A 78 -8.81 -1.29 -0.55
C LYS A 78 -8.16 -0.78 0.73
N ILE A 79 -8.77 -1.03 1.89
CA ILE A 79 -8.18 -0.68 3.19
C ILE A 79 -6.93 -1.53 3.44
N ARG A 80 -6.98 -2.84 3.14
CA ARG A 80 -5.81 -3.73 3.25
C ARG A 80 -4.69 -3.37 2.30
N GLU A 81 -4.99 -3.09 1.03
CA GLU A 81 -4.00 -2.65 0.04
C GLU A 81 -3.36 -1.30 0.43
N ALA A 82 -4.11 -0.44 1.13
CA ALA A 82 -3.60 0.82 1.66
C ALA A 82 -2.74 0.62 2.92
N ASP A 83 -3.05 -0.38 3.76
CA ASP A 83 -2.24 -0.75 4.92
C ASP A 83 -0.94 -1.49 4.54
N GLU A 84 -0.93 -2.20 3.40
CA GLU A 84 0.24 -2.96 2.92
C GLU A 84 1.26 -2.11 2.14
N LYS A 85 0.87 -0.89 1.74
CA LYS A 85 1.73 0.02 0.98
C LYS A 85 2.11 1.23 1.79
N ILE A 86 3.38 1.58 1.74
CA ILE A 86 3.90 2.78 2.39
C ILE A 86 4.11 3.90 1.38
N ARG A 87 3.78 5.11 1.82
CA ARG A 87 4.04 6.35 1.08
C ARG A 87 5.52 6.71 1.23
N VAL A 88 6.23 6.75 0.11
CA VAL A 88 7.67 7.04 0.04
C VAL A 88 7.94 8.17 -0.94
N LEU A 89 9.13 8.76 -0.85
CA LEU A 89 9.65 9.68 -1.87
C LEU A 89 10.71 8.95 -2.70
N VAL A 90 10.39 8.66 -3.96
CA VAL A 90 11.33 8.03 -4.91
C VAL A 90 12.12 9.10 -5.64
N VAL A 91 13.43 8.93 -5.70
CA VAL A 91 14.36 9.81 -6.41
C VAL A 91 15.11 8.97 -7.45
N GLU A 92 14.79 9.18 -8.72
CA GLU A 92 15.48 8.54 -9.83
C GLU A 92 16.59 9.48 -10.37
N PRO A 93 17.68 8.94 -10.93
CA PRO A 93 18.71 9.76 -11.56
C PRO A 93 18.12 10.72 -12.60
N MET A 94 18.52 11.99 -12.53
CA MET A 94 18.10 13.05 -13.47
C MET A 94 16.59 13.29 -13.56
N LYS A 95 15.83 12.89 -12.53
CA LYS A 95 14.41 13.23 -12.40
C LYS A 95 14.15 13.94 -11.07
N GLU A 96 13.05 14.69 -11.04
CA GLU A 96 12.54 15.29 -9.80
C GLU A 96 12.00 14.20 -8.84
N PRO A 97 12.12 14.41 -7.51
CA PRO A 97 11.54 13.50 -6.53
C PRO A 97 10.02 13.36 -6.68
N LYS A 98 9.52 12.12 -6.65
CA LYS A 98 8.10 11.80 -6.78
C LYS A 98 7.59 11.00 -5.59
N VAL A 99 6.37 11.30 -5.16
CA VAL A 99 5.70 10.51 -4.12
C VAL A 99 5.12 9.27 -4.77
N GLU A 100 5.41 8.10 -4.20
CA GLU A 100 4.84 6.82 -4.63
C GLU A 100 4.37 6.00 -3.43
N TYR A 101 3.50 5.02 -3.70
CA TYR A 101 3.05 4.03 -2.72
C TYR A 101 3.61 2.67 -3.12
N ILE A 102 4.56 2.16 -2.34
CA ILE A 102 5.28 0.92 -2.64
C ILE A 102 4.88 -0.17 -1.65
N GLU A 103 4.99 -1.43 -2.07
CA GLU A 103 4.78 -2.58 -1.18
C GLU A 103 5.81 -2.54 -0.05
N ASN A 104 5.36 -2.60 1.22
CA ASN A 104 6.24 -2.61 2.39
C ASN A 104 6.81 -4.02 2.66
N THR A 105 7.38 -4.61 1.63
CA THR A 105 8.03 -5.93 1.68
C THR A 105 9.42 -5.81 1.09
N LEU A 106 10.35 -6.67 1.52
CA LEU A 106 11.71 -6.68 0.99
C LEU A 106 11.74 -6.74 -0.54
N ASP A 107 10.97 -7.64 -1.15
CA ASP A 107 10.88 -7.77 -2.62
C ASP A 107 10.30 -6.51 -3.29
N GLY A 108 9.29 -5.89 -2.66
CA GLY A 108 8.73 -4.61 -3.10
C GLY A 108 9.78 -3.49 -3.14
N MET A 109 10.53 -3.32 -2.06
CA MET A 109 11.59 -2.32 -1.93
C MET A 109 12.75 -2.58 -2.90
N GLN A 110 13.19 -3.84 -3.02
CA GLN A 110 14.25 -4.25 -3.94
C GLN A 110 13.91 -3.96 -5.41
N ARG A 111 12.63 -4.12 -5.82
CA ARG A 111 12.18 -3.74 -7.17
C ARG A 111 12.29 -2.24 -7.45
N VAL A 112 12.09 -1.39 -6.44
CA VAL A 112 12.17 0.07 -6.59
C VAL A 112 13.62 0.52 -6.82
N VAL A 113 14.57 0.02 -6.01
CA VAL A 113 15.98 0.40 -6.11
C VAL A 113 16.77 -0.43 -7.14
N GLY A 114 16.20 -1.55 -7.60
CA GLY A 114 16.77 -2.41 -8.63
C GLY A 114 17.89 -3.32 -8.15
N GLY A 115 17.84 -3.82 -6.91
CA GLY A 115 18.89 -4.69 -6.35
C GLY A 115 18.70 -5.02 -4.87
N LEU A 116 19.77 -5.44 -4.21
CA LEU A 116 19.81 -5.57 -2.74
C LEU A 116 19.70 -4.18 -2.10
N ILE A 117 19.05 -4.09 -0.95
CA ILE A 117 18.83 -2.81 -0.27
C ILE A 117 19.92 -2.53 0.77
N GLU A 118 20.30 -1.26 0.87
CA GLU A 118 21.02 -0.69 2.00
C GLU A 118 20.21 0.47 2.55
N GLU A 119 20.08 0.52 3.87
CA GLU A 119 19.39 1.57 4.62
C GLU A 119 20.40 2.55 5.23
N ILE A 120 20.19 3.83 4.98
CA ILE A 120 21.03 4.93 5.46
C ILE A 120 20.15 5.87 6.27
N ASP A 121 20.42 5.97 7.58
CA ASP A 121 19.71 6.87 8.48
C ASP A 121 19.81 8.32 8.02
N LEU A 122 18.67 9.00 8.00
CA LEU A 122 18.57 10.44 7.79
C LEU A 122 18.09 11.12 9.09
N ASN A 123 17.64 12.36 8.98
CA ASN A 123 17.09 13.11 10.12
C ASN A 123 15.58 12.86 10.25
N ASP A 124 15.00 13.29 11.38
CA ASP A 124 13.55 13.35 11.58
C ASP A 124 12.83 12.03 11.32
N ASN A 125 13.35 10.92 11.88
CA ASN A 125 12.71 9.62 11.81
C ASN A 125 12.47 9.18 10.35
N THR A 126 13.50 9.31 9.51
CA THR A 126 13.47 8.87 8.11
C THR A 126 14.75 8.14 7.73
N VAL A 127 14.62 7.26 6.74
CA VAL A 127 15.69 6.44 6.20
C VAL A 127 15.73 6.56 4.69
N LEU A 128 16.92 6.55 4.12
CA LEU A 128 17.15 6.42 2.68
C LEU A 128 17.45 4.96 2.36
N VAL A 129 16.66 4.38 1.47
CA VAL A 129 16.86 3.02 0.97
C VAL A 129 17.40 3.09 -0.45
N CYS A 130 18.57 2.49 -0.68
CA CYS A 130 19.21 2.47 -1.99
C CYS A 130 19.74 1.08 -2.33
N ASN A 131 20.29 0.93 -3.54
CA ASN A 131 20.89 -0.32 -3.96
C ASN A 131 22.31 -0.47 -3.38
N GLU A 132 22.52 -1.46 -2.50
CA GLU A 132 23.81 -1.77 -1.85
C GLU A 132 24.95 -1.95 -2.88
N GLU A 133 24.62 -2.56 -4.03
CA GLU A 133 25.57 -2.85 -5.09
C GLU A 133 25.58 -1.79 -6.20
N GLY A 134 24.81 -0.71 -6.07
CA GLY A 134 24.55 0.24 -7.15
C GLY A 134 25.82 0.82 -7.78
N LYS A 135 26.81 1.16 -6.95
CA LYS A 135 28.11 1.64 -7.44
C LYS A 135 28.90 0.54 -8.15
N LEU A 136 28.93 -0.67 -7.59
CA LEU A 136 29.63 -1.83 -8.17
C LEU A 136 29.01 -2.24 -9.51
N MET A 137 27.69 -2.09 -9.65
CA MET A 137 26.93 -2.30 -10.87
C MET A 137 27.06 -1.15 -11.87
N ASN A 138 27.83 -0.10 -11.55
CA ASN A 138 27.99 1.10 -12.37
C ASN A 138 26.63 1.75 -12.72
N LEU A 139 25.69 1.78 -11.77
CA LEU A 139 24.45 2.52 -11.91
C LEU A 139 24.76 4.02 -12.03
N GLN A 140 23.89 4.75 -12.72
CA GLN A 140 24.06 6.18 -12.93
C GLN A 140 24.07 6.95 -11.60
N ALA A 141 24.98 7.90 -11.46
CA ALA A 141 25.01 8.81 -10.31
C ALA A 141 23.64 9.50 -10.12
N ASN A 142 23.17 9.54 -8.88
CA ASN A 142 21.94 10.19 -8.51
C ASN A 142 22.25 11.47 -7.72
N ARG A 143 22.21 11.44 -6.38
CA ARG A 143 22.37 12.62 -5.50
C ARG A 143 23.48 12.39 -4.48
N ARG A 144 24.05 13.49 -3.99
CA ARG A 144 24.99 13.45 -2.87
C ARG A 144 24.24 13.33 -1.55
N VAL A 145 24.61 12.35 -0.74
CA VAL A 145 24.06 12.14 0.60
C VAL A 145 25.23 12.11 1.58
N GLY A 146 25.29 13.14 2.43
CA GLY A 146 26.45 13.37 3.28
C GLY A 146 27.70 13.63 2.45
N ARG A 147 28.68 12.72 2.54
CA ARG A 147 29.94 12.80 1.78
C ARG A 147 30.00 11.85 0.60
N ASP A 148 28.92 11.13 0.33
CA ASP A 148 28.90 10.03 -0.63
C ASP A 148 27.92 10.30 -1.77
N VAL A 149 28.08 9.58 -2.88
CA VAL A 149 27.19 9.64 -4.04
C VAL A 149 26.33 8.38 -4.09
N ILE A 150 25.01 8.54 -4.12
CA ILE A 150 24.10 7.40 -4.34
C ILE A 150 24.06 7.07 -5.84
N ALA A 151 24.18 5.79 -6.18
CA ALA A 151 24.14 5.30 -7.56
C ALA A 151 22.82 4.56 -7.82
N GLY A 152 22.08 4.98 -8.84
CA GLY A 152 20.75 4.44 -9.18
C GLY A 152 19.61 5.08 -8.39
N THR A 153 18.42 4.51 -8.55
CA THR A 153 17.22 4.96 -7.84
C THR A 153 17.33 4.68 -6.35
N PHE A 154 16.92 5.64 -5.53
CA PHE A 154 16.71 5.44 -4.09
C PHE A 154 15.32 5.93 -3.72
N PHE A 155 14.85 5.56 -2.53
CA PHE A 155 13.65 6.14 -1.95
C PHE A 155 13.86 6.51 -0.49
N ILE A 156 13.00 7.38 0.02
CA ILE A 156 12.98 7.78 1.42
C ILE A 156 11.67 7.29 2.03
N ALA A 157 11.77 6.68 3.20
CA ALA A 157 10.64 6.22 4.01
C ALA A 157 10.73 6.77 5.43
N GLY A 158 9.61 6.73 6.15
CA GLY A 158 9.61 7.02 7.58
C GLY A 158 10.13 5.82 8.37
N ASP A 159 10.74 6.09 9.51
CA ASP A 159 11.22 5.10 10.47
C ASP A 159 10.82 5.53 11.89
N ASP A 160 9.86 4.82 12.47
CA ASP A 160 9.37 5.04 13.84
C ASP A 160 10.13 4.20 14.89
N GLY A 161 11.20 3.51 14.48
CA GLY A 161 11.99 2.61 15.31
C GLY A 161 11.37 1.22 15.46
N SER A 162 10.31 0.90 14.71
CA SER A 162 9.81 -0.47 14.58
C SER A 162 10.65 -1.29 13.60
N GLU A 163 10.31 -2.58 13.42
CA GLU A 163 11.02 -3.44 12.46
C GLU A 163 10.67 -3.11 11.00
N ASP A 164 9.52 -2.46 10.77
CA ASP A 164 9.01 -2.14 9.43
C ASP A 164 9.11 -0.63 9.17
N LEU A 165 9.35 -0.26 7.90
CA LEU A 165 9.30 1.14 7.48
C LEU A 165 7.86 1.66 7.51
N VAL A 166 7.70 2.96 7.70
CA VAL A 166 6.39 3.62 7.75
C VAL A 166 6.24 4.69 6.67
N SER A 167 4.99 5.09 6.43
CA SER A 167 4.67 6.14 5.46
C SER A 167 5.22 7.49 5.89
N LEU A 168 5.78 8.24 4.94
CA LEU A 168 6.19 9.63 5.17
C LEU A 168 5.00 10.55 5.46
N THR A 169 5.20 11.47 6.40
CA THR A 169 4.28 12.59 6.64
C THR A 169 4.35 13.61 5.50
N ASP A 170 3.39 14.54 5.44
CA ASP A 170 3.42 15.62 4.46
C ASP A 170 4.62 16.56 4.68
N GLU A 171 4.97 16.81 5.94
CA GLU A 171 6.13 17.60 6.33
C GLU A 171 7.43 16.96 5.82
N GLN A 172 7.65 15.67 6.09
CA GLN A 172 8.83 14.94 5.63
C GLN A 172 8.90 14.90 4.09
N VAL A 173 7.77 14.66 3.41
CA VAL A 173 7.73 14.69 1.94
C VAL A 173 8.15 16.06 1.41
N ASN A 174 7.65 17.15 1.98
CA ASN A 174 7.97 18.49 1.51
C ASN A 174 9.44 18.83 1.75
N GLU A 175 9.97 18.51 2.94
CA GLU A 175 11.39 18.69 3.25
C GLU A 175 12.29 17.98 2.24
N TYR A 176 12.04 16.69 1.99
CA TYR A 176 12.90 15.91 1.11
C TYR A 176 12.69 16.20 -0.37
N LYS A 177 11.49 16.63 -0.77
CA LYS A 177 11.28 17.18 -2.11
C LYS A 177 12.12 18.40 -2.34
N GLU A 178 12.12 19.36 -1.41
CA GLU A 178 12.94 20.57 -1.53
C GLU A 178 14.43 20.22 -1.50
N ARG A 179 14.86 19.35 -0.58
CA ARG A 179 16.26 18.92 -0.44
C ARG A 179 16.81 18.26 -1.70
N PHE A 180 16.03 17.44 -2.39
CA PHE A 180 16.45 16.68 -3.58
C PHE A 180 15.86 17.22 -4.88
N HIS A 181 15.32 18.45 -4.86
CA HIS A 181 14.71 19.09 -6.03
C HIS A 181 15.72 19.35 -7.14
N GLU A 182 16.90 19.89 -6.78
CA GLU A 182 17.92 20.25 -7.76
C GLU A 182 18.55 19.00 -8.37
N LEU A 183 18.61 18.97 -9.69
CA LEU A 183 19.27 17.88 -10.39
C LEU A 183 20.78 18.09 -10.32
N GLU A 184 21.48 17.17 -9.66
CA GLU A 184 22.94 17.16 -9.65
C GLU A 184 23.46 16.42 -10.90
N GLU A 185 24.31 17.10 -11.69
CA GLU A 185 25.17 16.47 -12.69
C GLU A 185 26.48 16.06 -12.01
N ILE A 186 26.62 14.76 -11.73
CA ILE A 186 27.79 14.17 -11.08
C ILE A 186 28.53 13.33 -12.11
N GLU A 187 29.84 13.53 -12.28
CA GLU A 187 30.60 12.72 -13.22
C GLU A 187 30.67 11.26 -12.72
N GLN A 188 30.52 10.29 -13.62
CA GLN A 188 30.48 8.88 -13.23
C GLN A 188 31.76 8.41 -12.52
N GLN A 189 32.90 9.10 -12.73
CA GLN A 189 34.15 8.80 -12.03
C GLN A 189 34.06 9.11 -10.53
N GLU A 190 33.32 10.17 -10.15
CA GLU A 190 33.14 10.59 -8.75
C GLU A 190 32.32 9.58 -7.94
N VAL A 191 31.50 8.77 -8.60
CA VAL A 191 30.73 7.67 -7.95
C VAL A 191 31.67 6.64 -7.32
N PHE A 192 32.86 6.45 -7.88
CA PHE A 192 33.83 5.46 -7.44
C PHE A 192 34.90 6.01 -6.49
N GLU A 193 34.90 7.32 -6.22
CA GLU A 193 35.86 7.94 -5.32
C GLU A 193 35.58 7.52 -3.86
N LYS A 194 36.19 6.41 -3.43
CA LYS A 194 36.34 6.09 -2.00
C LYS A 194 37.14 7.22 -1.36
N ILE A 195 36.60 7.79 -0.28
CA ILE A 195 37.32 8.63 0.69
C ILE A 195 38.75 8.09 0.83
N GLU A 196 39.74 8.84 0.34
CA GLU A 196 41.14 8.49 0.53
C GLU A 196 41.41 8.40 2.03
N ILE A 197 41.50 7.19 2.57
CA ILE A 197 42.18 6.97 3.84
C ILE A 197 43.64 7.30 3.55
N THR A 198 44.06 8.51 3.90
CA THR A 198 45.47 8.88 3.93
C THR A 198 46.15 7.99 4.97
N ILE A 199 46.68 6.84 4.54
CA ILE A 199 47.67 6.11 5.33
C ILE A 199 48.92 6.98 5.29
N ARG A 200 49.10 7.81 6.32
CA ARG A 200 50.42 8.37 6.61
C ARG A 200 51.30 7.20 7.03
N GLY A 201 52.05 6.66 6.07
CA GLY A 201 53.23 5.87 6.40
C GLY A 201 54.17 6.76 7.21
N PHE A 202 54.44 6.38 8.46
CA PHE A 202 55.72 5.82 8.93
C PHE A 202 55.51 5.17 10.29
#